data_AF-A0A510IWM7-F1
#
_entry.id   AF-A0A510IWM7-F1
#
_cell.length_a   1.000
_cell.length_b   1.000
_cell.length_c   1.000
_cell.angle_alpha   90.00
_cell.angle_beta   90.00
_cell.angle_gamma   90.00
#
_symmetry.space_group_name_H-M   'P 1'
#
loop_
_entity.id
_entity.type
_entity.pdbx_description
1 polymer ?
#
loop_
_entity_poly.entity_id
_entity_poly.type
_entity_poly.pdbx_seq_one_letter_code
_entity_poly.pdbx_strand_id
1 'polypeptide(L)'
;MVGEEGPNPARWTSKYGSVVQSIIPYARQYGFSENDGATDGINEKGLAAHILYLGATRYPKPNSMPGVSYMRWLRFILDNHATVAEAVAGMKDIRISPVKVGHEVLGTHLAIEDPSGDSAIFEIINGKLVVHHGKKYSVMTNDPPYDWQLLNLPFYQGFGGLKSVPGGIEGADRFVRLSYYRKHLPEPISDTQAAGYILSAIRTVTVPFGAPYSRESNNETEKTATYPTWWLSVIDLNNRVYYFNWVTNPNIIWVSLKNIDFANGTGKRIADPKDPDLVGDITETFKTFKK
;
A
#
# COMPACT_ATOMS: atom_id res chain seq x y z
N MET A 1 18.12 -11.56 2.80
CA MET A 1 17.49 -10.38 3.42
C MET A 1 17.57 -10.50 4.94
N VAL A 2 17.68 -9.37 5.64
CA VAL A 2 17.64 -9.27 7.11
C VAL A 2 16.49 -8.34 7.46
N GLY A 3 15.61 -8.71 8.38
CA GLY A 3 14.33 -8.02 8.63
C GLY A 3 14.47 -6.71 9.38
N GLU A 4 15.41 -6.62 10.31
CA GLU A 4 15.67 -5.44 11.13
C GLU A 4 17.14 -5.41 11.59
N GLU A 5 17.54 -4.31 12.22
CA GLU A 5 18.86 -4.18 12.88
C GLU A 5 18.81 -4.57 14.38
N GLY A 6 17.71 -5.16 14.82
CA GLY A 6 17.45 -5.57 16.20
C GLY A 6 18.05 -6.92 16.61
N PRO A 7 17.78 -7.37 17.85
CA PRO A 7 18.44 -8.52 18.46
C PRO A 7 18.02 -9.87 17.88
N ASN A 8 16.84 -9.97 17.26
CA ASN A 8 16.31 -11.21 16.69
C ASN A 8 15.69 -10.93 15.31
N PRO A 9 16.48 -10.64 14.27
CA PRO A 9 15.93 -10.29 12.98
C PRO A 9 15.43 -11.53 12.23
N ALA A 10 14.29 -11.41 11.56
CA ALA A 10 13.91 -12.38 10.55
C ALA A 10 14.97 -12.42 9.43
N ARG A 11 15.26 -13.60 8.91
CA ARG A 11 16.20 -13.79 7.80
C ARG A 11 15.52 -14.63 6.73
N TRP A 12 15.55 -14.17 5.50
CA TRP A 12 14.94 -14.89 4.38
C TRP A 12 15.73 -14.67 3.09
N THR A 13 15.53 -15.58 2.15
CA THR A 13 15.88 -15.41 0.74
C THR A 13 14.56 -15.27 -0.01
N SER A 14 14.47 -14.31 -0.93
CA SER A 14 13.23 -14.11 -1.69
C SER A 14 12.91 -15.37 -2.49
N LYS A 15 11.65 -15.83 -2.40
CA LYS A 15 11.10 -16.95 -3.15
C LYS A 15 10.41 -16.49 -4.43
N TYR A 16 9.96 -15.24 -4.45
CA TYR A 16 9.18 -14.67 -5.54
C TYR A 16 9.73 -13.32 -5.97
N GLY A 17 9.92 -13.16 -7.27
CA GLY A 17 10.20 -11.86 -7.88
C GLY A 17 9.05 -10.87 -7.68
N SER A 18 9.38 -9.58 -7.57
CA SER A 18 8.38 -8.52 -7.35
C SER A 18 8.74 -7.21 -8.05
N VAL A 19 7.70 -6.46 -8.41
CA VAL A 19 7.79 -5.06 -8.83
C VAL A 19 7.15 -4.22 -7.74
N VAL A 20 7.89 -3.21 -7.26
CA VAL A 20 7.44 -2.37 -6.15
C VAL A 20 7.67 -0.89 -6.47
N GLN A 21 6.77 -0.05 -5.99
CA GLN A 21 7.04 1.38 -5.81
C GLN A 21 7.92 1.53 -4.57
N SER A 22 8.99 2.33 -4.71
CA SER A 22 9.97 2.52 -3.65
C SER A 22 10.18 4.00 -3.30
N ILE A 23 10.19 4.30 -2.01
CA ILE A 23 10.52 5.62 -1.46
C ILE A 23 12.02 5.79 -1.17
N ILE A 24 12.86 4.82 -1.55
CA ILE A 24 14.31 4.86 -1.29
C ILE A 24 15.02 6.10 -1.82
N PRO A 25 14.70 6.65 -3.00
CA PRO A 25 15.30 7.91 -3.44
C PRO A 25 15.15 9.05 -2.41
N TYR A 26 14.07 9.06 -1.64
CA TYR A 26 13.86 9.99 -0.52
C TYR A 26 14.46 9.49 0.80
N ALA A 27 14.30 8.21 1.12
CA ALA A 27 14.65 7.65 2.42
C ALA A 27 16.17 7.45 2.62
N ARG A 28 16.98 7.42 1.55
CA ARG A 28 18.44 7.25 1.63
C ARG A 28 19.14 8.25 2.56
N GLN A 29 18.67 9.49 2.59
CA GLN A 29 19.23 10.53 3.47
C GLN A 29 19.10 10.20 4.96
N TYR A 30 18.21 9.26 5.32
CA TYR A 30 18.00 8.78 6.68
C TYR A 30 18.67 7.42 6.95
N GLY A 31 19.59 6.98 6.07
CA GLY A 31 20.37 5.75 6.26
C GLY A 31 19.69 4.47 5.77
N PHE A 32 18.57 4.55 5.04
CA PHE A 32 17.90 3.38 4.50
C PHE A 32 18.58 2.82 3.24
N SER A 33 18.54 1.49 3.09
CA SER A 33 19.16 0.76 1.99
C SER A 33 18.15 0.45 0.86
N GLU A 34 18.64 -0.09 -0.25
CA GLU A 34 17.79 -0.55 -1.36
C GLU A 34 16.84 -1.72 -1.02
N ASN A 35 16.95 -2.27 0.19
CA ASN A 35 16.09 -3.33 0.71
C ASN A 35 14.89 -2.77 1.48
N ASP A 36 14.90 -1.49 1.81
CA ASP A 36 13.89 -0.80 2.59
C ASP A 36 12.89 -0.05 1.69
N GLY A 37 11.84 0.52 2.29
CA GLY A 37 11.02 1.57 1.69
C GLY A 37 10.23 1.14 0.45
N ALA A 38 9.81 -0.13 0.36
CA ALA A 38 8.78 -0.53 -0.60
C ALA A 38 7.40 -0.28 0.01
N THR A 39 6.54 0.48 -0.66
CA THR A 39 5.24 0.90 -0.11
C THR A 39 4.03 0.46 -0.92
N ASP A 40 4.23 -0.02 -2.14
CA ASP A 40 3.17 -0.56 -3.02
C ASP A 40 3.80 -1.59 -3.97
N GLY A 41 3.08 -2.64 -4.36
CA GLY A 41 3.57 -3.53 -5.40
C GLY A 41 2.91 -4.90 -5.47
N ILE A 42 3.45 -5.74 -6.35
CA ILE A 42 2.94 -7.06 -6.68
C ILE A 42 4.10 -8.03 -6.94
N ASN A 43 3.91 -9.31 -6.59
CA ASN A 43 4.85 -10.37 -6.91
C ASN A 43 4.43 -11.20 -8.15
N GLU A 44 5.33 -12.06 -8.63
CA GLU A 44 5.11 -12.92 -9.80
C GLU A 44 3.96 -13.95 -9.63
N LYS A 45 3.40 -14.11 -8.42
CA LYS A 45 2.24 -14.95 -8.13
C LYS A 45 0.92 -14.19 -8.15
N GLY A 46 0.96 -12.85 -8.23
CA GLY A 46 -0.21 -12.01 -8.22
C GLY A 46 -0.65 -11.55 -6.83
N LEU A 47 0.15 -11.81 -5.78
CA LEU A 47 -0.07 -11.21 -4.46
C LEU A 47 0.35 -9.74 -4.52
N ALA A 48 -0.58 -8.84 -4.21
CA ALA A 48 -0.33 -7.42 -4.07
C ALA A 48 -0.25 -7.01 -2.59
N ALA A 49 0.43 -5.91 -2.32
CA ALA A 49 0.63 -5.39 -0.98
C ALA A 49 0.79 -3.86 -0.98
N HIS A 50 0.21 -3.20 0.03
CA HIS A 50 0.04 -1.76 0.11
C HIS A 50 0.29 -1.26 1.54
N ILE A 51 1.33 -0.45 1.75
CA ILE A 51 1.63 0.19 3.04
C ILE A 51 0.99 1.57 3.06
N LEU A 52 0.09 1.79 4.01
CA LEU A 52 -0.52 3.09 4.28
C LEU A 52 -0.12 3.55 5.69
N TYR A 53 -0.13 4.86 5.91
CA TYR A 53 0.03 5.42 7.25
C TYR A 53 -1.16 5.05 8.14
N LEU A 54 -0.95 4.99 9.46
CA LEU A 54 -1.99 4.87 10.47
C LEU A 54 -1.48 5.48 11.78
N GLY A 55 -2.08 6.59 12.23
CA GLY A 55 -1.64 7.31 13.43
C GLY A 55 -1.84 6.50 14.72
N ALA A 56 -2.79 5.57 14.72
CA ALA A 56 -3.09 4.67 15.83
C ALA A 56 -2.07 3.54 16.01
N THR A 57 -1.15 3.33 15.05
CA THR A 57 -0.16 2.25 15.11
C THR A 57 0.73 2.39 16.35
N ARG A 58 0.85 1.31 17.11
CA ARG A 58 1.74 1.18 18.27
C ARG A 58 2.49 -0.15 18.16
N TYR A 59 3.74 -0.09 17.73
CA TYR A 59 4.57 -1.29 17.51
C TYR A 59 4.89 -2.03 18.82
N PRO A 60 4.95 -3.38 18.81
CA PRO A 60 5.39 -4.16 19.96
C PRO A 60 6.86 -3.91 20.31
N LYS A 61 7.17 -3.99 21.60
CA LYS A 61 8.56 -4.08 22.09
C LYS A 61 9.23 -5.36 21.54
N PRO A 62 10.57 -5.40 21.45
CA PRO A 62 11.29 -6.62 21.13
C PRO A 62 10.87 -7.79 22.02
N ASN A 63 10.66 -8.96 21.40
CA ASN A 63 10.29 -10.20 22.07
C ASN A 63 10.93 -11.40 21.33
N SER A 64 10.51 -12.62 21.64
CA SER A 64 11.07 -13.86 21.05
C SER A 64 10.74 -14.05 19.56
N MET A 65 9.76 -13.33 19.00
CA MET A 65 9.42 -13.44 17.58
C MET A 65 10.45 -12.73 16.72
N PRO A 66 10.86 -13.32 15.58
CA PRO A 66 11.72 -12.66 14.61
C PRO A 66 11.12 -11.32 14.13
N GLY A 67 11.96 -10.29 14.10
CA GLY A 67 11.57 -8.94 13.76
C GLY A 67 11.73 -8.60 12.27
N VAL A 68 10.75 -7.88 11.74
CA VAL A 68 10.78 -7.23 10.42
C VAL A 68 10.44 -5.75 10.61
N SER A 69 11.33 -4.86 10.20
CA SER A 69 11.07 -3.42 10.17
C SER A 69 9.84 -3.13 9.31
N TYR A 70 8.99 -2.17 9.71
CA TYR A 70 7.87 -1.74 8.87
C TYR A 70 8.34 -1.29 7.47
N MET A 71 9.57 -0.78 7.34
CA MET A 71 10.19 -0.41 6.06
C MET A 71 10.52 -1.61 5.15
N ARG A 72 10.53 -2.83 5.70
CA ARG A 72 10.77 -4.09 4.96
C ARG A 72 9.54 -4.99 4.94
N TRP A 73 8.44 -4.59 5.58
CA TRP A 73 7.27 -5.43 5.79
C TRP A 73 6.59 -5.85 4.48
N LEU A 74 6.33 -4.88 3.59
CA LEU A 74 5.75 -5.18 2.28
C LEU A 74 6.63 -6.16 1.48
N ARG A 75 7.95 -5.93 1.47
CA ARG A 75 8.88 -6.86 0.82
C ARG A 75 8.88 -8.23 1.46
N PHE A 76 8.87 -8.31 2.78
CA PHE A 76 8.78 -9.58 3.48
C PHE A 76 7.54 -10.36 3.02
N ILE A 77 6.39 -9.70 2.86
CA ILE A 77 5.18 -10.33 2.33
C ILE A 77 5.39 -10.83 0.90
N LEU A 78 5.76 -9.93 -0.01
CA LEU A 78 5.87 -10.24 -1.44
C LEU A 78 6.95 -11.29 -1.73
N ASP A 79 8.05 -11.30 -0.98
CA ASP A 79 9.16 -12.23 -1.14
C ASP A 79 8.83 -13.65 -0.67
N ASN A 80 7.90 -13.83 0.28
CA ASN A 80 7.74 -15.11 1.00
C ASN A 80 6.43 -15.85 0.73
N HIS A 81 5.41 -15.17 0.19
CA HIS A 81 4.05 -15.70 0.09
C HIS A 81 3.47 -15.55 -1.32
N ALA A 82 2.68 -16.54 -1.76
CA ALA A 82 1.97 -16.52 -3.03
C ALA A 82 0.51 -16.07 -2.89
N THR A 83 -0.08 -16.21 -1.70
CA THR A 83 -1.50 -15.94 -1.43
C THR A 83 -1.70 -15.17 -0.12
N VAL A 84 -2.86 -14.54 0.02
CA VAL A 84 -3.29 -13.86 1.25
C VAL A 84 -3.33 -14.84 2.41
N ALA A 85 -3.88 -16.04 2.21
CA ALA A 85 -3.95 -17.06 3.25
C ALA A 85 -2.56 -17.48 3.77
N GLU A 86 -1.57 -17.65 2.88
CA GLU A 86 -0.18 -17.92 3.27
C GLU A 86 0.43 -16.75 4.04
N ALA A 87 0.20 -15.51 3.61
CA ALA A 87 0.72 -14.32 4.26
C ALA A 87 0.11 -14.13 5.67
N VAL A 88 -1.21 -14.29 5.82
CA VAL A 88 -1.90 -14.24 7.11
C VAL A 88 -1.36 -15.31 8.06
N ALA A 89 -1.11 -16.53 7.58
CA ALA A 89 -0.51 -17.58 8.38
C ALA A 89 0.94 -17.24 8.78
N GLY A 90 1.75 -16.77 7.84
CA GLY A 90 3.17 -16.43 8.06
C GLY A 90 3.38 -15.24 9.00
N MET A 91 2.41 -14.33 9.09
CA MET A 91 2.48 -13.17 9.97
C MET A 91 2.24 -13.50 11.46
N LYS A 92 1.72 -14.70 11.79
CA LYS A 92 1.47 -15.11 13.19
C LYS A 92 2.74 -15.18 14.03
N ASP A 93 3.87 -15.50 13.40
CA ASP A 93 5.16 -15.73 14.05
C ASP A 93 6.17 -14.60 13.80
N ILE A 94 5.72 -13.48 13.23
CA ILE A 94 6.56 -12.34 12.88
C ILE A 94 6.16 -11.12 13.68
N ARG A 95 7.17 -10.41 14.21
CA ARG A 95 6.99 -9.12 14.86
C ARG A 95 7.32 -8.00 13.88
N ILE A 96 6.42 -7.04 13.73
CA ILE A 96 6.74 -5.80 13.02
C ILE A 96 7.36 -4.78 13.97
N SER A 97 8.46 -4.19 13.53
CA SER A 97 9.31 -3.32 14.34
C SER A 97 9.32 -1.89 13.88
N PRO A 98 9.41 -0.93 14.82
CA PRO A 98 9.59 0.47 14.48
C PRO A 98 11.02 0.72 13.99
N VAL A 99 11.16 1.64 13.04
CA VAL A 99 12.42 2.30 12.70
C VAL A 99 12.18 3.82 12.67
N LYS A 100 13.23 4.60 12.84
CA LYS A 100 13.14 6.06 12.74
C LYS A 100 13.40 6.52 11.30
N VAL A 101 12.56 7.40 10.79
CA VAL A 101 12.81 8.18 9.58
C VAL A 101 13.10 9.60 10.04
N GLY A 102 14.37 10.02 9.97
CA GLY A 102 14.83 11.21 10.67
C GLY A 102 14.70 11.02 12.18
N HIS A 103 13.85 11.82 12.83
CA HIS A 103 13.63 11.77 14.29
C HIS A 103 12.33 11.07 14.69
N GLU A 104 11.49 10.69 13.74
CA GLU A 104 10.13 10.19 13.99
C GLU A 104 10.00 8.70 13.68
N VAL A 105 9.10 8.04 14.41
CA VAL A 105 8.61 6.68 14.07
C VAL A 105 7.24 6.86 13.44
N LEU A 106 7.12 6.48 12.17
CA LEU A 106 5.86 6.59 11.44
C LEU A 106 4.99 5.36 11.71
N GLY A 107 3.71 5.60 12.02
CA GLY A 107 2.72 4.54 12.15
C GLY A 107 2.23 4.08 10.79
N THR A 108 2.22 2.77 10.52
CA THR A 108 1.71 2.20 9.28
C THR A 108 0.82 0.97 9.54
N HIS A 109 0.04 0.62 8.52
CA HIS A 109 -0.67 -0.65 8.38
C HIS A 109 -0.50 -1.18 6.96
N LEU A 110 -0.83 -2.46 6.75
CA LEU A 110 -0.65 -3.13 5.46
C LEU A 110 -1.97 -3.73 4.97
N ALA A 111 -2.33 -3.47 3.72
CA ALA A 111 -3.34 -4.25 3.00
C ALA A 111 -2.66 -5.19 1.99
N ILE A 112 -3.26 -6.37 1.79
CA ILE A 112 -2.85 -7.33 0.77
C ILE A 112 -4.08 -7.95 0.09
N GLU A 113 -3.89 -8.39 -1.14
CA GLU A 113 -4.91 -9.09 -1.93
C GLU A 113 -4.26 -10.02 -2.98
N ASP A 114 -4.99 -11.03 -3.42
CA ASP A 114 -4.50 -12.02 -4.40
C ASP A 114 -5.52 -12.33 -5.52
N PRO A 115 -5.13 -13.08 -6.58
CA PRO A 115 -6.01 -13.34 -7.73
C PRO A 115 -7.28 -14.14 -7.41
N SER A 116 -7.38 -14.75 -6.22
CA SER A 116 -8.62 -15.41 -5.78
C SER A 116 -9.70 -14.42 -5.35
N GLY A 117 -9.34 -13.13 -5.22
CA GLY A 117 -10.18 -12.06 -4.68
C GLY A 117 -10.20 -12.04 -3.15
N ASP A 118 -9.31 -12.79 -2.50
CA ASP A 118 -9.10 -12.71 -1.05
C ASP A 118 -8.31 -11.45 -0.68
N SER A 119 -8.52 -10.97 0.54
CA SER A 119 -7.86 -9.76 1.03
C SER A 119 -7.62 -9.80 2.54
N ALA A 120 -6.56 -9.16 3.00
CA ALA A 120 -6.32 -8.98 4.42
C ALA A 120 -5.75 -7.59 4.73
N ILE A 121 -6.12 -7.07 5.91
CA ILE A 121 -5.59 -5.83 6.47
C ILE A 121 -4.92 -6.16 7.80
N PHE A 122 -3.72 -5.65 7.99
CA PHE A 122 -2.90 -5.84 9.18
C PHE A 122 -2.64 -4.51 9.87
N GLU A 123 -3.17 -4.33 11.07
CA GLU A 123 -2.95 -3.15 11.91
C GLU A 123 -2.19 -3.55 13.18
N ILE A 124 -1.32 -2.67 13.68
CA ILE A 124 -0.60 -2.92 14.93
C ILE A 124 -1.17 -2.00 16.01
N ILE A 125 -2.24 -2.45 16.65
CA ILE A 125 -2.98 -1.68 17.64
C ILE A 125 -2.56 -2.12 19.04
N ASN A 126 -2.15 -1.18 19.88
CA ASN A 126 -1.71 -1.44 21.26
C ASN A 126 -0.65 -2.56 21.37
N GLY A 127 0.30 -2.60 20.43
CA GLY A 127 1.37 -3.61 20.41
C GLY A 127 0.94 -4.99 19.90
N LYS A 128 -0.29 -5.15 19.39
CA LYS A 128 -0.81 -6.43 18.88
C LYS A 128 -1.13 -6.33 17.40
N LEU A 129 -0.82 -7.39 16.67
CA LEU A 129 -1.25 -7.54 15.28
C LEU A 129 -2.76 -7.86 15.26
N VAL A 130 -3.55 -6.95 14.72
CA VAL A 130 -4.97 -7.12 14.43
C VAL A 130 -5.10 -7.41 12.94
N VAL A 131 -5.84 -8.46 12.59
CA VAL A 131 -5.98 -8.92 11.21
C VAL A 131 -7.46 -9.02 10.84
N HIS A 132 -7.85 -8.31 9.78
CA HIS A 132 -9.14 -8.45 9.12
C HIS A 132 -8.92 -9.21 7.82
N HIS A 133 -9.44 -10.44 7.73
CA HIS A 133 -9.20 -11.34 6.59
C HIS A 133 -10.51 -11.78 5.93
N GLY A 134 -10.60 -11.60 4.61
CA GLY A 134 -11.66 -12.10 3.74
C GLY A 134 -12.08 -11.08 2.69
N LYS A 135 -12.60 -11.58 1.56
CA LYS A 135 -13.01 -10.84 0.34
C LYS A 135 -13.83 -9.56 0.53
N LYS A 136 -14.51 -9.41 1.66
CA LYS A 136 -15.32 -8.23 2.00
C LYS A 136 -14.47 -7.01 2.39
N TYR A 137 -13.22 -7.21 2.79
CA TYR A 137 -12.31 -6.15 3.23
C TYR A 137 -11.54 -5.58 2.03
N SER A 138 -12.25 -4.86 1.18
CA SER A 138 -11.80 -4.47 -0.16
C SER A 138 -11.51 -2.97 -0.33
N VAL A 139 -11.64 -2.20 0.75
CA VAL A 139 -11.35 -0.77 0.82
C VAL A 139 -10.66 -0.55 2.15
N MET A 140 -9.62 0.28 2.18
CA MET A 140 -8.88 0.73 3.36
C MET A 140 -8.39 2.16 3.15
N THR A 141 -8.40 2.98 4.19
CA THR A 141 -7.72 4.30 4.23
C THR A 141 -6.80 4.39 5.44
N ASN A 142 -5.98 5.44 5.52
CA ASN A 142 -4.94 5.58 6.55
C ASN A 142 -5.47 5.70 7.98
N ASP A 143 -6.55 6.46 8.18
CA ASP A 143 -7.08 6.75 9.50
C ASP A 143 -8.60 6.89 9.42
N PRO A 144 -9.31 6.56 10.52
CA PRO A 144 -8.85 5.95 11.79
C PRO A 144 -8.67 4.41 11.66
N PRO A 145 -8.45 3.63 12.74
CA PRO A 145 -8.34 2.16 12.64
C PRO A 145 -9.51 1.51 11.89
N TYR A 146 -9.24 0.37 11.26
CA TYR A 146 -10.14 -0.25 10.30
C TYR A 146 -11.51 -0.61 10.88
N ASP A 147 -11.55 -1.10 12.12
CA ASP A 147 -12.82 -1.37 12.82
C ASP A 147 -13.71 -0.13 12.92
N TRP A 148 -13.12 1.03 13.17
CA TRP A 148 -13.87 2.28 13.20
C TRP A 148 -14.37 2.64 11.80
N GLN A 149 -13.55 2.48 10.76
CA GLN A 149 -13.95 2.75 9.37
C GLN A 149 -15.20 1.94 9.00
N LEU A 150 -15.23 0.65 9.37
CA LEU A 150 -16.38 -0.23 9.18
C LEU A 150 -17.60 0.22 9.98
N LEU A 151 -17.44 0.62 11.25
CA LEU A 151 -18.52 1.11 12.10
C LEU A 151 -19.10 2.45 11.65
N ASN A 152 -18.32 3.26 10.93
CA ASN A 152 -18.77 4.54 10.39
C ASN A 152 -19.65 4.39 9.13
N LEU A 153 -19.43 3.33 8.35
CA LEU A 153 -20.07 3.13 7.05
C LEU A 153 -21.62 3.14 7.09
N PRO A 154 -22.29 2.47 8.06
CA PRO A 154 -23.76 2.41 8.12
C PRO A 154 -24.47 3.74 8.35
N PHE A 155 -23.77 4.83 8.68
CA PHE A 155 -24.38 6.16 8.83
C PHE A 155 -24.69 6.84 7.49
N TYR A 156 -24.16 6.33 6.38
CA TYR A 156 -24.22 6.97 5.07
C TYR A 156 -25.19 6.29 4.11
N GLN A 157 -25.74 7.10 3.19
CA GLN A 157 -26.55 6.65 2.07
C GLN A 157 -25.79 5.60 1.24
N GLY A 158 -26.52 4.60 0.74
CA GLY A 158 -25.94 3.41 0.11
C GLY A 158 -25.56 2.28 1.08
N PHE A 159 -25.50 2.55 2.40
CA PHE A 159 -25.16 1.58 3.45
C PHE A 159 -26.21 1.45 4.56
N GLY A 160 -27.38 2.08 4.38
CA GLY A 160 -28.52 2.03 5.31
C GLY A 160 -28.74 3.31 6.12
N GLY A 161 -27.82 4.27 6.06
CA GLY A 161 -27.93 5.53 6.79
C GLY A 161 -28.48 6.69 5.96
N LEU A 162 -28.64 7.84 6.63
CA LEU A 162 -29.25 9.04 6.06
C LEU A 162 -28.24 10.11 5.65
N LYS A 163 -26.98 10.04 6.09
CA LYS A 163 -25.95 11.03 5.73
C LYS A 163 -25.61 10.91 4.25
N SER A 164 -25.48 12.04 3.56
CA SER A 164 -24.97 12.06 2.19
C SER A 164 -23.53 11.57 2.13
N VAL A 165 -23.13 10.99 0.98
CA VAL A 165 -21.74 10.58 0.75
C VAL A 165 -20.81 11.80 0.95
N PRO A 166 -19.78 11.70 1.81
CA PRO A 166 -19.01 12.87 2.22
C PRO A 166 -18.00 13.27 1.14
N GLY A 167 -17.78 14.59 1.00
CA GLY A 167 -16.87 15.20 0.03
C GLY A 167 -15.50 15.59 0.58
N GLY A 168 -15.22 15.37 1.87
CA GLY A 168 -13.97 15.78 2.49
C GLY A 168 -12.77 14.94 2.06
N ILE A 169 -11.59 15.41 2.47
CA ILE A 169 -10.29 14.83 2.13
C ILE A 169 -9.78 13.83 3.17
N GLU A 170 -10.39 13.80 4.35
CA GLU A 170 -9.97 12.93 5.46
C GLU A 170 -10.15 11.44 5.15
N GLY A 171 -9.34 10.60 5.80
CA GLY A 171 -9.37 9.15 5.61
C GLY A 171 -10.77 8.52 5.77
N ALA A 172 -11.54 8.97 6.76
CA ALA A 172 -12.91 8.50 7.00
C ALA A 172 -13.88 8.87 5.85
N ASP A 173 -13.78 10.09 5.32
CA ASP A 173 -14.63 10.55 4.22
C ASP A 173 -14.29 9.82 2.92
N ARG A 174 -12.98 9.67 2.66
CA ARG A 174 -12.46 8.91 1.52
C ARG A 174 -12.87 7.44 1.59
N PHE A 175 -12.86 6.84 2.77
CA PHE A 175 -13.30 5.45 2.97
C PHE A 175 -14.76 5.25 2.55
N VAL A 176 -15.66 6.11 3.02
CA VAL A 176 -17.09 6.05 2.67
C VAL A 176 -17.28 6.26 1.17
N ARG A 177 -16.63 7.27 0.60
CA ARG A 177 -16.78 7.62 -0.82
C ARG A 177 -16.25 6.52 -1.75
N LEU A 178 -15.07 5.95 -1.46
CA LEU A 178 -14.53 4.85 -2.24
C LEU A 178 -15.37 3.57 -2.08
N SER A 179 -15.83 3.26 -0.87
CA SER A 179 -16.74 2.14 -0.62
C SER A 179 -18.04 2.30 -1.40
N TYR A 180 -18.58 3.52 -1.44
CA TYR A 180 -19.80 3.83 -2.18
C TYR A 180 -19.58 3.59 -3.67
N TYR A 181 -18.55 4.18 -4.29
CA TYR A 181 -18.31 4.00 -5.72
C TYR A 181 -17.99 2.56 -6.08
N ARG A 182 -17.16 1.85 -5.29
CA ARG A 182 -16.87 0.43 -5.49
C ARG A 182 -18.15 -0.40 -5.60
N LYS A 183 -19.12 -0.16 -4.72
CA LYS A 183 -20.41 -0.88 -4.71
C LYS A 183 -21.24 -0.66 -5.98
N HIS A 184 -21.04 0.45 -6.68
CA HIS A 184 -21.82 0.85 -7.85
C HIS A 184 -21.05 0.74 -9.17
N LEU A 185 -19.78 0.33 -9.15
CA LEU A 185 -19.04 0.07 -10.38
C LEU A 185 -19.76 -1.04 -11.17
N PRO A 186 -19.99 -0.86 -12.47
CA PRO A 186 -20.57 -1.91 -13.29
C PRO A 186 -19.54 -3.02 -13.56
N GLU A 187 -20.04 -4.19 -13.93
CA GLU A 187 -19.19 -5.29 -14.38
C GLU A 187 -18.43 -4.88 -15.66
N PRO A 188 -17.09 -4.95 -15.67
CA PRO A 188 -16.30 -4.55 -16.82
C PRO A 188 -16.36 -5.61 -17.93
N ILE A 189 -16.30 -5.18 -19.19
CA ILE A 189 -16.25 -6.07 -20.37
C ILE A 189 -14.82 -6.44 -20.79
N SER A 190 -13.80 -5.85 -20.17
CA SER A 190 -12.39 -6.15 -20.41
C SER A 190 -11.51 -5.75 -19.23
N ASP A 191 -10.33 -6.34 -19.12
CA ASP A 191 -9.34 -6.00 -18.07
C ASP A 191 -8.93 -4.52 -18.12
N THR A 192 -8.80 -3.95 -19.32
CA THR A 192 -8.52 -2.52 -19.50
C THR A 192 -9.66 -1.65 -18.98
N GLN A 193 -10.92 -2.05 -19.20
CA GLN A 193 -12.06 -1.32 -18.67
C GLN A 193 -12.14 -1.46 -17.14
N ALA A 194 -11.84 -2.64 -16.59
CA ALA A 194 -11.76 -2.87 -15.15
C ALA A 194 -10.73 -1.92 -14.50
N ALA A 195 -9.52 -1.85 -15.06
CA ALA A 195 -8.49 -0.92 -14.59
C ALA A 195 -8.96 0.55 -14.70
N GLY A 196 -9.64 0.92 -15.79
CA GLY A 196 -10.22 2.25 -15.98
C GLY A 196 -11.30 2.61 -14.94
N TYR A 197 -12.15 1.65 -14.56
CA TYR A 197 -13.17 1.83 -13.53
C TYR A 197 -12.58 1.97 -12.13
N ILE A 198 -11.55 1.18 -11.79
CA ILE A 198 -10.83 1.34 -10.51
C ILE A 198 -10.12 2.70 -10.48
N LEU A 199 -9.48 3.09 -11.59
CA LEU A 199 -8.80 4.38 -11.69
C LEU A 199 -9.78 5.56 -11.58
N SER A 200 -11.00 5.45 -12.11
CA SER A 200 -12.02 6.48 -11.95
C SER A 200 -12.48 6.58 -10.49
N ALA A 201 -12.69 5.45 -9.81
CA ALA A 201 -13.09 5.41 -8.41
C ALA A 201 -12.00 5.96 -7.47
N ILE A 202 -10.74 5.54 -7.62
CA ILE A 202 -9.63 6.01 -6.77
C ILE A 202 -9.36 7.51 -6.97
N ARG A 203 -9.58 8.05 -8.18
CA ARG A 203 -9.46 9.49 -8.46
C ARG A 203 -10.48 10.33 -7.69
N THR A 204 -11.61 9.77 -7.26
CA THR A 204 -12.57 10.50 -6.40
C THR A 204 -12.04 10.73 -4.98
N VAL A 205 -11.02 10.00 -4.57
CA VAL A 205 -10.42 10.07 -3.22
C VAL A 205 -8.97 10.53 -3.25
N THR A 206 -8.53 11.13 -4.36
CA THR A 206 -7.28 11.88 -4.38
C THR A 206 -7.42 13.16 -3.55
N VAL A 207 -6.31 13.59 -2.98
CA VAL A 207 -6.22 14.85 -2.26
C VAL A 207 -5.43 15.82 -3.15
N PRO A 208 -6.05 16.91 -3.62
CA PRO A 208 -5.37 17.89 -4.47
C PRO A 208 -4.20 18.59 -3.77
N PHE A 209 -3.23 19.08 -4.55
CA PHE A 209 -2.21 20.01 -4.06
C PHE A 209 -2.87 21.32 -3.61
N GLY A 210 -2.46 21.83 -2.45
CA GLY A 210 -3.02 23.05 -1.86
C GLY A 210 -4.33 22.85 -1.08
N ALA A 211 -4.82 21.62 -0.92
CA ALA A 211 -5.92 21.34 0.00
C ALA A 211 -5.53 21.68 1.46
N PRO A 212 -6.48 22.06 2.32
CA PRO A 212 -6.18 22.39 3.72
C PRO A 212 -5.84 21.13 4.52
N TYR A 213 -4.55 20.81 4.63
CA TYR A 213 -3.98 19.67 5.38
C TYR A 213 -3.95 19.87 6.91
N SER A 214 -4.77 20.80 7.39
CA SER A 214 -4.92 21.15 8.79
C SER A 214 -6.32 21.71 9.00
N ARG A 215 -6.85 21.54 10.20
CA ARG A 215 -8.13 22.11 10.61
C ARG A 215 -7.89 23.03 11.81
N GLU A 216 -8.57 24.16 11.80
CA GLU A 216 -8.64 25.05 12.96
C GLU A 216 -9.73 24.52 13.90
N SER A 217 -9.38 24.26 15.16
CA SER A 217 -10.32 23.87 16.21
C SER A 217 -9.92 24.56 17.50
N ASN A 218 -10.84 25.28 18.14
CA ASN A 218 -10.60 25.97 19.42
C ASN A 218 -9.33 26.85 19.47
N ASN A 219 -9.03 27.60 18.41
CA ASN A 219 -7.81 28.41 18.24
C ASN A 219 -6.50 27.60 18.19
N GLU A 220 -6.58 26.29 17.95
CA GLU A 220 -5.44 25.42 17.69
C GLU A 220 -5.50 24.91 16.25
N THR A 221 -4.35 24.93 15.57
CA THR A 221 -4.20 24.29 14.27
C THR A 221 -3.89 22.81 14.47
N GLU A 222 -4.89 21.96 14.28
CA GLU A 222 -4.73 20.51 14.28
C GLU A 222 -4.28 20.07 12.88
N LYS A 223 -3.04 19.55 12.78
CA LYS A 223 -2.57 18.93 11.54
C LYS A 223 -3.38 17.67 11.29
N THR A 224 -3.94 17.53 10.09
CA THR A 224 -4.65 16.30 9.73
C THR A 224 -3.65 15.28 9.22
N ALA A 225 -3.99 13.98 9.32
CA ALA A 225 -3.17 12.91 8.74
C ALA A 225 -3.32 12.83 7.20
N THR A 226 -3.65 13.95 6.56
CA THR A 226 -4.03 14.04 5.15
C THR A 226 -3.03 14.90 4.40
N TYR A 227 -2.51 14.37 3.29
CA TYR A 227 -1.45 14.99 2.46
C TYR A 227 -1.85 14.93 0.98
N PRO A 228 -1.25 15.76 0.10
CA PRO A 228 -1.53 15.66 -1.34
C PRO A 228 -1.21 14.26 -1.86
N THR A 229 -2.03 13.78 -2.79
CA THR A 229 -1.74 12.54 -3.50
C THR A 229 -0.60 12.76 -4.48
N TRP A 230 0.51 12.03 -4.32
CA TRP A 230 1.69 12.15 -5.18
C TRP A 230 1.66 11.19 -6.38
N TRP A 231 1.00 10.04 -6.22
CA TRP A 231 0.88 9.04 -7.24
C TRP A 231 -0.37 8.18 -7.00
N LEU A 232 -0.78 7.47 -8.04
CA LEU A 232 -1.85 6.49 -8.04
C LEU A 232 -1.32 5.18 -8.63
N SER A 233 -1.84 4.07 -8.16
CA SER A 233 -1.61 2.78 -8.79
C SER A 233 -2.90 1.98 -8.95
N VAL A 234 -2.89 1.06 -9.91
CA VAL A 234 -3.90 0.01 -10.09
C VAL A 234 -3.16 -1.28 -10.43
N ILE A 235 -3.53 -2.40 -9.83
CA ILE A 235 -2.88 -3.68 -10.07
C ILE A 235 -3.90 -4.65 -10.65
N ASP A 236 -3.65 -5.12 -11.87
CA ASP A 236 -4.35 -6.27 -12.43
C ASP A 236 -3.67 -7.55 -11.91
N LEU A 237 -4.29 -8.18 -10.90
CA LEU A 237 -3.76 -9.36 -10.23
C LEU A 237 -3.74 -10.60 -11.15
N ASN A 238 -4.71 -10.71 -12.06
CA ASN A 238 -4.85 -11.86 -12.96
C ASN A 238 -3.79 -11.85 -14.05
N ASN A 239 -3.57 -10.68 -14.65
CA ASN A 239 -2.56 -10.51 -15.69
C ASN A 239 -1.19 -10.08 -15.17
N ARG A 240 -1.10 -9.74 -13.89
CA ARG A 240 0.10 -9.23 -13.22
C ARG A 240 0.63 -7.99 -13.96
N VAL A 241 -0.25 -7.01 -14.12
CA VAL A 241 0.07 -5.70 -14.70
C VAL A 241 -0.06 -4.65 -13.61
N TYR A 242 1.03 -3.91 -13.39
CA TYR A 242 1.08 -2.85 -12.39
C TYR A 242 1.02 -1.48 -13.10
N TYR A 243 -0.14 -0.84 -13.05
CA TYR A 243 -0.36 0.51 -13.56
C TYR A 243 0.06 1.55 -12.53
N PHE A 244 0.69 2.63 -12.98
CA PHE A 244 1.15 3.71 -12.14
C PHE A 244 0.96 5.07 -12.83
N ASN A 245 0.55 6.07 -12.06
CA ASN A 245 0.45 7.46 -12.50
C ASN A 245 1.09 8.36 -11.45
N TRP A 246 2.19 9.02 -11.82
CA TRP A 246 2.72 10.15 -11.04
C TRP A 246 1.83 11.36 -11.31
N VAL A 247 1.16 11.91 -10.29
CA VAL A 247 -0.01 12.79 -10.55
C VAL A 247 0.33 14.11 -11.25
N THR A 248 1.59 14.56 -11.20
CA THR A 248 2.03 15.76 -11.93
C THR A 248 2.38 15.47 -13.38
N ASN A 249 2.34 14.20 -13.80
CA ASN A 249 2.51 13.78 -15.19
C ASN A 249 1.13 13.43 -15.76
N PRO A 250 0.69 14.05 -16.87
CA PRO A 250 -0.62 13.80 -17.48
C PRO A 250 -0.63 12.50 -18.32
N ASN A 251 0.07 11.46 -17.88
CA ASN A 251 0.23 10.18 -18.57
C ASN A 251 -0.04 9.00 -17.61
N ILE A 252 -0.08 7.78 -18.16
CA ILE A 252 -0.11 6.54 -17.37
C ILE A 252 0.95 5.60 -17.92
N ILE A 253 1.64 4.93 -17.01
CA ILE A 253 2.62 3.89 -17.31
C ILE A 253 2.16 2.57 -16.70
N TRP A 254 2.64 1.45 -17.22
CA TRP A 254 2.46 0.15 -16.59
C TRP A 254 3.65 -0.76 -16.78
N VAL A 255 3.73 -1.76 -15.91
CA VAL A 255 4.73 -2.82 -15.95
C VAL A 255 4.03 -4.16 -16.03
N SER A 256 4.36 -4.96 -17.06
CA SER A 256 3.88 -6.32 -17.20
C SER A 256 4.88 -7.29 -16.56
N LEU A 257 4.53 -7.88 -15.42
CA LEU A 257 5.42 -8.82 -14.73
C LEU A 257 5.66 -10.08 -15.54
N LYS A 258 4.76 -10.43 -16.48
CA LYS A 258 4.92 -11.58 -17.38
C LYS A 258 6.16 -11.46 -18.29
N ASN A 259 6.64 -10.24 -18.53
CA ASN A 259 7.77 -9.95 -19.40
C ASN A 259 9.07 -9.70 -18.62
N ILE A 260 9.09 -9.97 -17.30
CA ILE A 260 10.27 -9.79 -16.46
C ILE A 260 10.88 -11.15 -16.11
N ASP A 261 12.18 -11.28 -16.32
CA ASP A 261 12.95 -12.42 -15.84
C ASP A 261 13.33 -12.25 -14.36
N PHE A 262 12.66 -13.04 -13.51
CA PHE A 262 12.90 -13.12 -12.06
C PHE A 262 13.84 -14.26 -11.65
N ALA A 263 14.51 -14.93 -12.60
CA ALA A 263 15.45 -15.99 -12.27
C ALA A 263 16.57 -15.48 -11.33
N ASN A 264 17.09 -16.39 -10.51
CA ASN A 264 18.18 -16.07 -9.60
C ASN A 264 19.39 -15.52 -10.39
N GLY A 265 19.90 -14.36 -9.96
CA GLY A 265 21.06 -13.71 -10.57
C GLY A 265 20.73 -12.58 -11.55
N THR A 266 19.47 -12.36 -11.92
CA THR A 266 19.07 -11.25 -12.82
C THR A 266 19.20 -9.86 -12.19
N GLY A 267 19.32 -9.81 -10.86
CA GLY A 267 19.62 -8.62 -10.08
C GLY A 267 18.44 -7.65 -9.93
N LYS A 268 18.70 -6.53 -9.26
CA LYS A 268 17.70 -5.47 -9.08
C LYS A 268 17.72 -4.52 -10.27
N ARG A 269 16.53 -4.08 -10.69
CA ARG A 269 16.35 -3.07 -11.74
C ARG A 269 15.46 -1.93 -11.24
N ILE A 270 15.56 -0.77 -11.87
CA ILE A 270 14.82 0.45 -11.51
C ILE A 270 14.45 1.26 -12.75
N ALA A 271 13.27 1.85 -12.73
CA ALA A 271 12.86 2.93 -13.61
C ALA A 271 12.42 4.11 -12.74
N ASP A 272 12.65 5.35 -13.19
CA ASP A 272 12.10 6.54 -12.52
C ASP A 272 10.69 6.80 -13.07
N PRO A 273 9.61 6.55 -12.30
CA PRO A 273 8.26 6.72 -12.80
C PRO A 273 7.85 8.20 -12.95
N LYS A 274 8.72 9.15 -12.57
CA LYS A 274 8.48 10.60 -12.70
C LYS A 274 8.93 11.15 -14.05
N ASP A 275 9.65 10.38 -14.85
CA ASP A 275 10.07 10.81 -16.19
C ASP A 275 8.82 11.12 -17.04
N PRO A 276 8.61 12.38 -17.47
CA PRO A 276 7.41 12.79 -18.18
C PRO A 276 7.30 12.17 -19.58
N ASP A 277 8.41 11.68 -20.14
CA ASP A 277 8.45 11.07 -21.47
C ASP A 277 7.98 9.60 -21.44
N LEU A 278 7.88 8.98 -20.27
CA LEU A 278 7.39 7.61 -20.13
C LEU A 278 5.87 7.55 -20.29
N VAL A 279 5.40 6.73 -21.22
CA VAL A 279 3.98 6.44 -21.43
C VAL A 279 3.81 4.99 -21.85
N GLY A 280 2.76 4.35 -21.37
CA GLY A 280 2.43 3.00 -21.81
C GLY A 280 3.19 1.90 -21.06
N ASP A 281 3.51 0.82 -21.76
CA ASP A 281 4.31 -0.27 -21.20
C ASP A 281 5.78 0.17 -21.07
N ILE A 282 6.27 0.22 -19.84
CA ILE A 282 7.65 0.62 -19.55
C ILE A 282 8.52 -0.55 -19.10
N THR A 283 8.07 -1.80 -19.26
CA THR A 283 8.76 -3.00 -18.72
C THR A 283 10.22 -3.08 -19.17
N GLU A 284 10.51 -2.77 -20.43
CA GLU A 284 11.85 -2.81 -21.02
C GLU A 284 12.73 -1.60 -20.65
N THR A 285 12.18 -0.58 -19.99
CA THR A 285 12.92 0.64 -19.62
C THR A 285 13.69 0.51 -18.31
N PHE A 286 13.43 -0.55 -17.55
CA PHE A 286 14.09 -0.83 -16.27
C PHE A 286 15.59 -1.05 -16.46
N LYS A 287 16.40 -0.25 -15.77
CA LYS A 287 17.87 -0.32 -15.81
C LYS A 287 18.40 -1.04 -14.58
N THR A 288 19.55 -1.70 -14.70
CA THR A 288 20.24 -2.30 -13.55
C THR A 288 20.42 -1.27 -12.44
N PHE A 289 20.00 -1.63 -11.22
CA PHE A 289 20.15 -0.80 -10.05
C PHE A 289 21.63 -0.68 -9.67
N LYS A 290 22.19 0.52 -9.83
CA LYS A 290 23.55 0.84 -9.37
C LYS A 290 23.48 1.35 -7.93
N LYS A 291 24.30 0.78 -7.06
CA LYS A 291 24.40 1.17 -5.65
C LYS A 291 24.91 2.61 -5.52
#